data_AF-Q8XJN3-F1
#
_entry.id   AF-Q8XJN3-F1
#
_cell.length_a   1.000
_cell.length_b   1.000
_cell.length_c   1.000
_cell.angle_alpha   90.00
_cell.angle_beta   90.00
_cell.angle_gamma   90.00
#
_symmetry.space_group_name_H-M   'P 1'
#
loop_
_entity.id
_entity.type
_entity.pdbx_description
1 polymer ?
#
loop_
_entity_poly.entity_id
_entity_poly.type
_entity_poly.pdbx_seq_one_letter_code
_entity_poly.pdbx_strand_id
1 'polypeptide(L)'
;MKVIKPLHFTGEVISNESFIELVGNITGELQMKCSRCLTNFSYEVSIDMDEKFTNNSNQEDDSIAYVEGDELDVAEAVVENVISTLPIKRLCSIDCKGLCQKCGIDLNKETCQCDNEEIDLRMAKLMDLFK
;
A
#
# COMPACT_ATOMS: atom_id res chain seq x y z
N MET A 1 3.37 3.14 -8.94
CA MET A 1 4.27 3.33 -7.79
C MET A 1 5.69 3.27 -8.33
N LYS A 2 6.57 4.13 -7.83
CA LYS A 2 7.97 4.10 -8.22
C LYS A 2 8.85 4.15 -6.98
N VAL A 3 9.83 3.27 -6.90
CA VAL A 3 10.89 3.33 -5.89
C VAL A 3 11.81 4.49 -6.28
N ILE A 4 11.91 5.51 -5.42
CA ILE A 4 12.73 6.70 -5.68
C ILE A 4 14.10 6.63 -5.00
N LYS A 5 14.21 5.82 -3.94
CA LYS A 5 15.45 5.45 -3.25
C LYS A 5 15.43 3.94 -3.00
N PRO A 6 16.58 3.25 -2.97
CA PRO A 6 16.62 1.82 -2.67
C PRO A 6 15.87 1.48 -1.37
N LEU A 7 15.17 0.35 -1.37
CA LEU A 7 14.67 -0.26 -0.13
C LEU A 7 15.85 -0.86 0.62
N HIS A 8 15.86 -0.69 1.94
CA HIS A 8 16.88 -1.23 2.82
C HIS A 8 16.24 -2.27 3.74
N PHE A 9 16.73 -3.51 3.64
CA PHE A 9 16.41 -4.56 4.60
C PHE A 9 17.55 -4.69 5.60
N THR A 10 17.21 -4.73 6.88
CA THR A 10 18.14 -5.02 7.98
C THR A 10 17.50 -6.03 8.90
N GLY A 11 18.20 -7.14 9.13
CA GLY A 11 17.66 -8.26 9.87
C GLY A 11 18.65 -9.39 10.03
N GLU A 12 18.14 -10.51 10.50
CA GLU A 12 18.88 -11.73 10.78
C GLU A 12 18.24 -12.91 10.03
N VAL A 13 19.07 -13.89 9.72
CA VAL A 13 18.65 -15.17 9.14
C VAL A 13 18.84 -16.24 10.20
N ILE A 14 17.76 -16.91 10.57
CA ILE A 14 17.76 -17.97 11.57
C ILE A 14 17.54 -19.29 10.84
N SER A 15 18.53 -20.17 10.88
CA SER A 15 18.42 -21.51 10.29
C SER A 15 18.02 -22.52 11.35
N ASN A 16 16.90 -23.20 11.13
CA ASN A 16 16.46 -24.37 11.90
C ASN A 16 16.66 -25.65 11.08
N GLU A 17 16.35 -26.82 11.65
CA GLU A 17 16.50 -28.11 10.93
C GLU A 17 15.54 -28.27 9.74
N SER A 18 14.42 -27.54 9.73
CA SER A 18 13.32 -27.73 8.74
C SER A 18 13.07 -26.52 7.84
N PHE A 19 13.48 -25.32 8.26
CA PHE A 19 13.23 -24.07 7.55
C PHE A 19 14.28 -23.02 7.89
N ILE A 20 14.36 -22.01 7.03
CA ILE A 20 15.11 -20.78 7.24
C ILE A 20 14.10 -19.67 7.52
N GLU A 21 14.33 -18.88 8.55
CA GLU A 21 13.48 -17.77 8.95
C GLU A 21 14.24 -16.46 8.74
N LEU A 22 13.60 -15.51 8.07
CA LEU A 22 14.13 -14.19 7.77
C LEU A 22 13.35 -13.17 8.60
N VAL A 23 14.00 -12.61 9.62
CA VAL A 23 13.38 -11.64 10.54
C VAL A 23 14.10 -10.31 10.42
N GLY A 24 13.36 -9.23 10.25
CA GLY A 24 13.97 -7.91 10.16
C GLY A 24 12.99 -6.79 9.87
N ASN A 25 13.55 -5.66 9.46
CA ASN A 25 12.79 -4.48 9.11
C ASN A 25 13.18 -3.99 7.71
N ILE A 26 12.17 -3.65 6.92
CA ILE A 26 12.28 -3.06 5.60
C ILE A 26 11.97 -1.57 5.72
N THR A 27 12.94 -0.73 5.37
CA THR A 27 12.78 0.72 5.31
C THR A 27 12.94 1.26 3.91
N GLY A 28 12.26 2.36 3.59
CA GLY A 28 12.51 3.10 2.37
C GLY A 28 11.46 4.13 2.04
N GLU A 29 11.55 4.67 0.82
CA GLU A 29 10.72 5.79 0.38
C GLU A 29 10.15 5.50 -1.02
N LEU A 30 8.82 5.47 -1.10
CA LEU A 30 8.08 5.19 -2.32
C LEU A 30 7.42 6.47 -2.85
N GLN A 31 7.55 6.70 -4.15
CA GLN A 31 6.72 7.67 -4.85
C GLN A 31 5.40 7.04 -5.27
N MET A 32 4.32 7.60 -4.76
CA MET A 32 2.97 7.15 -5.02
C MET A 32 2.12 8.26 -5.64
N LYS A 33 1.00 7.87 -6.24
CA LYS A 33 0.02 8.79 -6.81
C LYS A 33 -1.22 8.80 -5.92
N CYS A 34 -1.65 9.99 -5.50
CA CYS A 34 -2.83 10.14 -4.64
C CYS A 34 -4.10 9.68 -5.36
N SER A 35 -4.89 8.81 -4.72
CA SER A 35 -6.16 8.32 -5.25
C SER A 35 -7.23 9.41 -5.36
N ARG A 36 -7.09 10.53 -4.66
CA ARG A 36 -8.07 11.64 -4.65
C ARG A 36 -7.69 12.79 -5.58
N CYS A 37 -6.47 13.33 -5.49
CA CYS A 37 -6.04 14.50 -6.26
C CYS A 37 -5.05 14.19 -7.39
N LEU A 38 -4.67 12.92 -7.57
CA LEU A 38 -3.73 12.47 -8.60
C LEU A 38 -2.31 13.06 -8.54
N THR A 39 -1.99 13.87 -7.53
CA THR A 39 -0.64 14.40 -7.33
C THR A 39 0.29 13.30 -6.79
N ASN A 40 1.56 13.35 -7.20
CA ASN A 40 2.59 12.47 -6.66
C ASN A 40 2.98 12.91 -5.25
N PHE A 41 3.18 11.95 -4.35
CA PHE A 41 3.64 12.20 -2.99
C PHE A 41 4.60 11.10 -2.55
N SER A 42 5.39 11.42 -1.54
CA SER A 42 6.31 10.47 -0.91
C SER A 42 5.62 9.70 0.21
N TYR A 43 5.90 8.40 0.29
CA TYR A 43 5.39 7.51 1.32
C TYR A 43 6.56 6.74 1.93
N GLU A 44 6.75 6.96 3.22
CA GLU A 44 7.74 6.25 4.02
C GLU A 44 7.23 4.85 4.32
N VAL A 45 8.10 3.87 4.07
CA VAL A 45 7.87 2.46 4.35
C VAL A 45 8.73 2.07 5.54
N SER A 46 8.11 1.44 6.53
CA SER A 46 8.75 0.80 7.66
C SER A 46 7.90 -0.42 7.99
N ILE A 47 8.35 -1.60 7.58
CA ILE A 47 7.60 -2.86 7.69
C ILE A 47 8.46 -3.87 8.42
N ASP A 48 7.91 -4.49 9.44
CA ASP A 48 8.53 -5.65 10.07
C ASP A 48 8.24 -6.90 9.24
N MET A 49 9.28 -7.64 8.92
CA MET A 49 9.25 -8.84 8.10
C MET A 49 9.62 -10.03 8.99
N ASP A 50 8.81 -11.09 8.89
CA ASP A 50 9.00 -12.37 9.55
C ASP A 50 8.48 -13.44 8.59
N GLU A 51 9.39 -14.01 7.79
CA GLU A 51 9.07 -14.95 6.72
C GLU A 51 9.85 -16.24 6.90
N LYS A 52 9.18 -17.38 6.66
CA LYS A 52 9.79 -18.71 6.76
C LYS A 52 9.85 -19.35 5.39
N PHE A 53 10.98 -19.97 5.09
CA PHE A 53 11.26 -20.60 3.80
C PHE A 53 11.72 -22.04 3.99
N THR A 54 11.26 -22.94 3.12
CA THR A 54 11.72 -24.33 3.07
C THR A 54 11.83 -24.81 1.64
N ASN A 55 12.76 -25.73 1.37
CA ASN A 55 12.84 -26.45 0.11
C ASN A 55 12.24 -27.87 0.21
N ASN A 56 11.62 -28.21 1.35
CA ASN A 56 10.92 -29.47 1.55
C ASN A 56 9.51 -29.39 0.96
N SER A 57 9.29 -30.05 -0.18
CA SER A 57 7.99 -30.07 -0.87
C SER A 57 6.88 -30.82 -0.11
N ASN A 58 7.23 -31.59 0.91
CA ASN A 58 6.28 -32.33 1.75
C ASN A 58 5.89 -31.56 3.02
N GLN A 59 6.29 -30.29 3.13
CA GLN A 59 5.84 -29.43 4.20
C GLN A 59 4.36 -29.07 3.96
N GLU A 60 3.52 -29.15 5.00
CA GLU A 60 2.05 -28.97 4.92
C GLU A 60 1.55 -27.68 5.61
N ASP A 61 2.44 -26.84 6.14
CA ASP A 61 2.08 -25.64 6.88
C ASP A 61 2.22 -24.40 5.97
N ASP A 62 1.08 -23.86 5.56
CA ASP A 62 0.94 -22.73 4.64
C ASP A 62 1.64 -21.44 5.12
N SER A 63 2.11 -21.37 6.36
CA SER A 63 2.90 -20.23 6.87
C SER A 63 4.39 -20.29 6.48
N ILE A 64 4.84 -21.37 5.83
CA ILE A 64 6.20 -21.50 5.33
C ILE A 64 6.18 -21.51 3.79
N ALA A 65 6.84 -20.51 3.20
CA ALA A 65 6.98 -20.41 1.76
C ALA A 65 7.92 -21.50 1.21
N TYR A 66 7.50 -22.15 0.13
CA TYR A 66 8.33 -23.10 -0.59
C TYR A 66 9.31 -22.38 -1.52
N VAL A 67 10.57 -22.79 -1.51
CA VAL A 67 11.62 -22.28 -2.39
C VAL A 67 12.16 -23.45 -3.22
N GLU A 68 12.19 -23.26 -4.54
CA GLU A 68 12.73 -24.25 -5.45
C GLU A 68 14.27 -24.18 -5.49
N GLY A 69 14.92 -25.28 -5.18
CA GLY A 69 16.39 -25.37 -5.16
C GLY A 69 17.00 -24.88 -3.84
N ASP A 70 18.20 -24.28 -3.95
CA ASP A 70 19.04 -23.88 -2.81
C ASP A 70 19.32 -22.36 -2.78
N GLU A 71 18.58 -21.58 -3.57
CA GLU A 71 18.74 -20.13 -3.67
C GLU A 71 17.46 -19.43 -3.20
N LEU A 72 17.59 -18.51 -2.24
CA LEU A 72 16.49 -17.69 -1.74
C LEU A 72 16.63 -16.26 -2.27
N ASP A 73 15.68 -15.81 -3.08
CA ASP A 73 15.62 -14.41 -3.52
C ASP A 73 14.99 -13.54 -2.43
N VAL A 74 15.86 -12.96 -1.58
CA VAL A 74 15.45 -12.04 -0.52
C VAL A 74 14.83 -10.76 -1.09
N ALA A 75 15.23 -10.33 -2.30
CA ALA A 75 14.69 -9.12 -2.90
C ALA A 75 13.22 -9.31 -3.29
N GLU A 76 12.86 -10.49 -3.81
CA GLU A 76 11.46 -10.84 -4.11
C GLU A 76 10.62 -10.83 -2.83
N ALA A 77 11.05 -11.53 -1.78
CA ALA A 77 10.35 -11.60 -0.50
C ALA A 77 10.14 -10.21 0.14
N VAL A 78 11.14 -9.32 0.04
CA VAL A 78 11.04 -7.92 0.49
C VAL A 78 10.00 -7.16 -0.33
N VAL A 79 9.98 -7.31 -1.65
CA VAL A 79 9.02 -6.62 -2.52
C VAL A 79 7.59 -7.09 -2.24
N GLU A 80 7.38 -8.39 -2.04
CA GLU A 80 6.08 -8.95 -1.69
C GLU A 80 5.55 -8.40 -0.38
N ASN A 81 6.39 -8.37 0.67
CA ASN A 81 6.06 -7.79 1.97
C ASN A 81 5.67 -6.30 1.87
N VAL A 82 6.44 -5.54 1.07
CA VAL A 82 6.13 -4.14 0.79
C VAL A 82 4.76 -4.02 0.12
N ILE A 83 4.51 -4.76 -0.95
CA ILE A 83 3.25 -4.70 -1.70
C ILE A 83 2.05 -5.08 -0.81
N SER A 84 2.20 -6.13 0.01
CA SER A 84 1.16 -6.66 0.89
C SER A 84 0.71 -5.65 1.95
N THR A 85 1.64 -4.82 2.44
CA THR A 85 1.38 -3.84 3.50
C THR A 85 0.88 -2.48 2.97
N LEU A 86 0.90 -2.26 1.65
CA LEU A 86 0.49 -0.98 1.08
C LEU A 86 -0.99 -0.68 1.33
N PRO A 87 -1.35 0.58 1.64
CA PRO A 87 -2.73 0.96 1.86
C PRO A 87 -3.54 0.85 0.56
N ILE A 88 -4.76 0.31 0.67
CA ILE A 88 -5.72 0.19 -0.45
C ILE A 88 -6.01 1.59 -1.06
N LYS A 89 -6.15 2.61 -0.20
CA LYS A 89 -6.31 4.02 -0.61
C LYS A 89 -5.06 4.81 -0.27
N ARG A 90 -4.35 5.25 -1.29
CA ARG A 90 -3.11 6.03 -1.18
C ARG A 90 -3.46 7.51 -1.20
N LEU A 91 -3.35 8.20 -0.07
CA LEU A 91 -3.66 9.63 0.03
C LEU A 91 -2.39 10.42 0.34
N CYS A 92 -2.22 11.56 -0.32
CA CYS A 92 -1.11 12.48 -0.03
C CYS A 92 -1.24 13.18 1.32
N SER A 93 -2.43 13.15 1.92
CA SER A 93 -2.74 13.63 3.26
C SER A 93 -4.08 13.03 3.70
N ILE A 94 -4.29 12.88 5.03
CA ILE A 94 -5.56 12.43 5.62
C ILE A 94 -6.73 13.33 5.19
N ASP A 95 -6.47 14.63 5.03
CA ASP A 95 -7.47 15.65 4.69
C ASP A 95 -7.50 16.00 3.20
N CYS A 96 -6.94 15.16 2.32
CA CYS A 96 -6.92 15.42 0.88
C CYS A 96 -8.34 15.63 0.33
N LYS A 97 -8.63 16.83 -0.17
CA LYS A 97 -9.95 17.22 -0.71
C LYS A 97 -10.24 16.61 -2.09
N GLY A 98 -9.19 16.17 -2.79
CA GLY A 98 -9.29 15.53 -4.10
C GLY A 98 -9.61 16.48 -5.25
N LEU A 99 -10.06 15.91 -6.35
CA LEU A 99 -10.52 16.68 -7.51
C LEU A 99 -12.01 16.97 -7.42
N CYS A 100 -12.44 18.11 -7.99
CA CYS A 100 -13.85 18.36 -8.24
C CYS A 100 -14.42 17.31 -9.19
N GLN A 101 -15.53 16.67 -8.83
CA GLN A 101 -16.16 15.63 -9.65
C GLN A 101 -16.75 16.14 -10.97
N LYS A 102 -16.99 17.46 -11.07
CA LYS A 102 -17.54 18.11 -12.28
C LYS A 102 -16.47 18.65 -13.22
N CYS A 103 -15.49 19.41 -12.71
CA CYS A 103 -14.49 20.07 -13.56
C CYS A 103 -13.06 19.52 -13.44
N GLY A 104 -12.79 18.63 -12.47
CA GLY A 104 -11.47 18.02 -12.28
C GLY A 104 -10.42 18.92 -11.63
N ILE A 105 -10.78 20.12 -11.15
CA ILE A 105 -9.85 21.03 -10.48
C ILE A 105 -9.40 20.47 -9.13
N ASP A 106 -8.14 20.71 -8.74
CA ASP A 106 -7.58 20.23 -7.48
C ASP A 106 -8.09 21.08 -6.30
N LEU A 107 -9.02 20.52 -5.52
CA LEU A 107 -9.66 21.18 -4.40
C LEU A 107 -8.70 21.44 -3.22
N ASN A 108 -7.49 20.87 -3.26
CA ASN A 108 -6.44 21.21 -2.29
C ASN A 108 -5.77 22.55 -2.60
N LYS A 109 -5.86 23.04 -3.85
CA LYS A 109 -5.20 24.27 -4.29
C LYS A 109 -6.17 25.42 -4.47
N GLU A 110 -7.38 25.13 -4.94
CA GLU A 110 -8.38 26.15 -5.27
C GLU A 110 -9.81 25.62 -5.12
N THR A 111 -10.77 26.52 -5.03
CA THR A 111 -12.20 26.17 -4.95
C THR A 111 -12.83 26.20 -6.33
N CYS A 112 -13.58 25.16 -6.70
CA CYS A 112 -14.34 25.16 -7.95
C CYS A 112 -15.58 26.06 -7.85
N GLN A 113 -16.04 26.58 -8.99
CA GLN A 113 -17.32 27.29 -9.12
C GLN A 113 -18.46 26.40 -9.62
N CYS A 114 -18.24 25.07 -9.64
CA CYS A 114 -19.27 24.13 -10.08
C CYS A 114 -20.45 24.16 -9.11
N ASP A 115 -21.66 24.23 -9.67
CA ASP A 115 -22.87 24.03 -8.90
C ASP A 115 -22.93 22.57 -8.43
N ASN A 116 -22.88 22.35 -7.12
CA ASN A 116 -22.92 21.01 -6.52
C ASN A 116 -24.33 20.65 -6.03
N GLU A 117 -25.35 21.48 -6.30
CA GLU A 117 -26.75 21.21 -5.95
C GLU A 117 -27.44 20.29 -6.98
N GLU A 118 -26.81 19.17 -7.35
CA GLU A 118 -27.52 18.13 -8.08
C GLU A 118 -28.30 17.26 -7.10
N ILE A 119 -29.55 17.66 -6.86
CA ILE A 119 -30.50 16.84 -6.09
C ILE A 119 -30.92 15.67 -7.00
N ASP A 120 -30.42 14.48 -6.69
CA ASP A 120 -30.95 13.26 -7.31
C ASP A 120 -32.44 13.15 -6.98
N LEU A 121 -33.29 13.19 -8.02
CA LEU A 121 -34.75 13.14 -7.89
C LEU A 121 -35.23 11.94 -7.07
N ARG A 122 -34.50 10.80 -7.10
CA ARG A 122 -34.81 9.61 -6.31
C ARG A 122 -34.58 9.83 -4.81
N MET A 123 -33.67 10.74 -4.47
CA MET A 123 -33.29 11.11 -3.11
C MET A 123 -33.94 12.41 -2.63
N ALA A 124 -34.74 13.09 -3.47
CA ALA A 124 -35.33 14.40 -3.15
C ALA A 124 -36.13 14.40 -1.83
N LYS A 125 -36.81 13.30 -1.48
CA LYS A 125 -37.54 13.16 -0.21
C LYS A 125 -36.66 13.22 1.04
N LEU A 126 -35.35 12.94 0.93
CA LEU A 126 -34.43 13.00 2.09
C LEU A 126 -34.12 14.44 2.50
N MET A 127 -34.34 15.44 1.64
CA MET A 127 -34.16 16.85 2.00
C MET A 127 -35.13 17.31 3.09
N ASP A 128 -36.31 16.70 3.19
CA ASP A 128 -37.30 17.03 4.22
C ASP A 128 -36.81 16.67 5.64
N LEU A 129 -35.73 15.89 5.79
CA LEU A 129 -35.13 15.53 7.09
C LEU A 129 -34.16 16.57 7.65
N PHE A 130 -33.72 17.54 6.83
CA PHE A 130 -32.77 18.59 7.23
C PHE A 130 -33.45 19.96 7.43
N LYS A 131 -34.77 19.95 7.65
CA LYS A 131 -35.58 21.12 8.06
C LYS A 131 -35.61 21.29 9.56
#